data_AF-A0A953TZC9-F1
#
_entry.id   AF-A0A953TZC9-F1
#
_cell.length_a   1.000
_cell.length_b   1.000
_cell.length_c   1.000
_cell.angle_alpha   90.00
_cell.angle_beta   90.00
_cell.angle_gamma   90.00
#
_symmetry.space_group_name_H-M   'P 1'
#
loop_
_entity.id
_entity.type
_entity.pdbx_description
1 polymer ?
#
loop_
_entity_poly.entity_id
_entity_poly.type
_entity_poly.pdbx_seq_one_letter_code
_entity_poly.pdbx_strand_id
1 'polypeptide(L)'
;MARIHPTLMMTPAILLGLVAASPTTSPQEQLQPPEAARAAIACRALEVKTAEKMGVTLVLFHQASKADGPRLGELLRANDGASVEFETSDGRSHPATLFRMGTCFGRGLLVFPAGSARLSPHEQFWLRLLGAKTPQPSPR
;
A
#
# COMPACT_ATOMS: atom_id res chain seq x y z
N MET A 1 64.47 -32.33 44.01
CA MET A 1 65.45 -32.57 42.94
C MET A 1 65.02 -33.79 42.15
N ALA A 2 64.63 -33.62 40.88
CA ALA A 2 64.76 -34.61 39.81
C ALA A 2 64.15 -34.00 38.54
N ARG A 3 65.03 -33.63 37.60
CA ARG A 3 64.69 -33.28 36.22
C ARG A 3 64.43 -34.56 35.45
N ILE A 4 63.35 -34.62 34.67
CA ILE A 4 63.22 -35.57 33.57
C ILE A 4 62.52 -34.84 32.42
N HIS A 5 63.27 -34.56 31.36
CA HIS A 5 62.71 -34.23 30.04
C HIS A 5 62.31 -35.55 29.35
N PRO A 6 61.27 -35.54 28.52
CA PRO A 6 61.53 -35.99 27.16
C PRO A 6 60.72 -35.30 26.05
N THR A 7 61.40 -35.24 24.90
CA THR A 7 60.89 -35.47 23.54
C THR A 7 60.08 -34.37 22.83
N LEU A 8 60.85 -33.69 21.98
CA LEU A 8 60.46 -32.95 20.78
C LEU A 8 59.74 -33.89 19.78
N MET A 9 58.50 -33.56 19.39
CA MET A 9 57.84 -34.13 18.21
C MET A 9 57.23 -33.04 17.32
N MET A 10 57.73 -33.04 16.09
CA MET A 10 57.17 -32.56 14.82
C MET A 10 55.71 -32.10 14.81
N THR A 11 55.46 -30.93 14.21
CA THR A 11 54.53 -30.81 13.07
C THR A 11 54.68 -29.46 12.35
N PRO A 12 54.81 -29.42 11.01
CA PRO A 12 54.74 -28.18 10.23
C PRO A 12 53.28 -27.74 10.07
N ALA A 13 52.96 -26.54 10.54
CA ALA A 13 51.64 -25.94 10.38
C ALA A 13 51.44 -25.47 8.93
N ILE A 14 50.32 -25.93 8.39
CA ILE A 14 49.79 -25.82 7.04
C ILE A 14 49.60 -24.35 6.60
N LEU A 15 49.86 -24.14 5.31
CA LEU A 15 49.74 -22.92 4.53
C LEU A 15 48.36 -22.24 4.68
N LEU A 16 48.36 -21.00 5.15
CA LEU A 16 47.17 -20.14 5.33
C LEU A 16 46.72 -19.54 3.99
N GLY A 17 45.83 -20.23 3.27
CA GLY A 17 45.15 -19.69 2.09
C GLY A 17 43.99 -18.79 2.50
N LEU A 18 44.18 -17.47 2.44
CA LEU A 18 43.11 -16.48 2.63
C LEU A 18 42.26 -16.43 1.34
N VAL A 19 41.11 -17.10 1.32
CA VAL A 19 40.09 -16.90 0.28
C VAL A 19 39.34 -15.62 0.61
N ALA A 20 39.60 -14.56 -0.16
CA ALA A 20 38.80 -13.34 -0.15
C ALA A 20 37.41 -13.63 -0.75
N ALA A 21 36.45 -13.95 0.11
CA ALA A 21 35.04 -13.98 -0.28
C ALA A 21 34.55 -12.53 -0.39
N SER A 22 34.60 -11.97 -1.60
CA SER A 22 33.86 -10.74 -1.90
C SER A 22 32.36 -11.05 -1.74
N PRO A 23 31.59 -10.27 -0.95
CA PRO A 23 30.15 -10.43 -0.93
C PRO A 23 29.62 -10.03 -2.31
N THR A 24 29.15 -11.01 -3.08
CA THR A 24 28.28 -10.79 -4.22
C THR A 24 27.04 -10.08 -3.68
N THR A 25 27.01 -8.75 -3.82
CA THR A 25 25.78 -7.97 -3.73
C THR A 25 24.92 -8.40 -4.90
N SER A 26 24.11 -9.42 -4.69
CA SER A 26 22.99 -9.73 -5.57
C SER A 26 22.19 -8.43 -5.73
N PRO A 27 21.87 -8.01 -6.96
CA PRO A 27 20.87 -6.98 -7.16
C PRO A 27 19.62 -7.48 -6.44
N GLN A 28 19.25 -6.83 -5.33
CA GLN A 28 17.89 -6.93 -4.87
C GLN A 28 17.08 -6.35 -6.02
N GLU A 29 16.51 -7.26 -6.80
CA GLU A 29 15.32 -7.02 -7.59
C GLU A 29 14.33 -6.41 -6.60
N GLN A 30 14.34 -5.08 -6.52
CA GLN A 30 13.28 -4.32 -5.88
C GLN A 30 12.05 -4.77 -6.63
N LEU A 31 11.34 -5.71 -6.03
CA LEU A 31 10.06 -6.20 -6.47
C LEU A 31 9.18 -4.97 -6.56
N GLN A 32 9.14 -4.36 -7.74
CA GLN A 32 8.25 -3.25 -8.00
C GLN A 32 6.87 -3.80 -7.65
N PRO A 33 6.13 -3.15 -6.73
CA PRO A 33 4.79 -3.61 -6.42
C PRO A 33 4.04 -3.78 -7.75
N PRO A 34 3.36 -4.92 -7.94
CA PRO A 34 2.70 -5.23 -9.22
C PRO A 34 1.91 -4.01 -9.69
N GLU A 35 1.82 -3.78 -10.99
CA GLU A 35 1.17 -2.60 -11.59
C GLU A 35 -0.23 -2.32 -11.01
N ALA A 36 -0.93 -3.35 -10.55
CA ALA A 36 -2.17 -3.25 -9.78
C ALA A 36 -2.06 -2.46 -8.45
N ALA A 37 -0.95 -2.58 -7.73
CA ALA A 37 -0.63 -1.77 -6.55
C ALA A 37 -0.30 -0.31 -6.92
N ARG A 38 0.16 -0.04 -8.15
CA ARG A 38 0.22 1.32 -8.69
C ARG A 38 -1.16 1.88 -9.06
N ALA A 39 -2.19 1.05 -9.25
CA ALA A 39 -3.55 1.51 -9.55
C ALA A 39 -4.38 1.86 -8.31
N ALA A 40 -4.06 1.27 -7.15
CA ALA A 40 -4.77 1.52 -5.91
C ALA A 40 -4.24 2.75 -5.15
N ILE A 41 -5.14 3.49 -4.48
CA ILE A 41 -4.78 4.55 -3.53
C ILE A 41 -5.24 4.14 -2.13
N ALA A 42 -4.30 4.10 -1.18
CA ALA A 42 -4.63 3.87 0.22
C ALA A 42 -5.38 5.08 0.79
N CYS A 43 -6.58 4.82 1.30
CA CYS A 43 -7.50 5.82 1.84
C CYS A 43 -7.85 5.50 3.29
N ARG A 44 -8.30 6.51 4.03
CA ARG A 44 -8.78 6.36 5.40
C ARG A 44 -10.18 6.92 5.52
N ALA A 45 -11.10 6.12 6.06
CA ALA A 45 -12.45 6.56 6.37
C ALA A 45 -12.41 7.63 7.49
N LEU A 46 -13.12 8.72 7.31
CA LEU A 46 -13.30 9.77 8.32
C LEU A 46 -14.64 9.58 9.04
N GLU A 47 -15.70 9.35 8.27
CA GLU A 47 -17.03 9.14 8.78
C GLU A 47 -17.73 8.07 7.95
N VAL A 48 -18.48 7.19 8.61
CA VAL A 48 -19.28 6.13 8.00
C VAL A 48 -20.71 6.27 8.50
N LYS A 49 -21.67 6.33 7.56
CA LYS A 49 -23.10 6.40 7.87
C LYS A 49 -23.86 5.44 6.99
N THR A 50 -24.68 4.59 7.60
CA THR A 50 -25.62 3.72 6.89
C THR A 50 -27.01 4.32 6.97
N ALA A 51 -27.61 4.59 5.82
CA ALA A 51 -29.00 5.01 5.70
C ALA A 51 -29.85 3.78 5.38
N GLU A 52 -30.24 3.02 6.41
CA GLU A 52 -30.94 1.74 6.27
C GLU A 52 -32.18 1.82 5.36
N LYS A 53 -32.98 2.88 5.51
CA LYS A 53 -34.19 3.09 4.70
C LYS A 53 -33.91 3.30 3.21
N MET A 54 -32.71 3.73 2.86
CA MET A 54 -32.27 3.95 1.48
C MET A 54 -31.39 2.81 0.98
N GLY A 55 -31.02 1.85 1.83
CA GLY A 55 -30.17 0.72 1.46
C GLY A 55 -28.76 1.12 1.04
N VAL A 56 -28.21 2.22 1.56
CA VAL A 56 -26.86 2.71 1.20
C VAL A 56 -26.00 3.02 2.42
N THR A 57 -24.69 2.83 2.25
CA THR A 57 -23.65 3.29 3.15
C THR A 57 -22.86 4.41 2.49
N LEU A 58 -22.63 5.48 3.25
CA LEU A 58 -21.88 6.67 2.88
C LEU A 58 -20.56 6.69 3.65
N VAL A 59 -19.45 6.90 2.96
CA VAL A 59 -18.13 7.02 3.59
C VAL A 59 -17.44 8.29 3.12
N LEU A 60 -17.29 9.25 4.04
CA LEU A 60 -16.40 10.38 3.84
C LEU A 60 -14.96 9.91 4.10
N PHE A 61 -14.03 10.20 3.20
CA PHE A 61 -12.66 9.71 3.33
C PHE A 61 -11.62 10.71 2.81
N HIS A 62 -10.36 10.43 3.12
CA HIS A 62 -9.19 11.10 2.57
C HIS A 62 -8.05 10.10 2.31
N GLN A 63 -6.95 10.55 1.74
CA GLN A 63 -5.75 9.73 1.56
C GLN A 63 -5.19 9.26 2.92
N ALA A 64 -4.72 8.01 2.99
CA ALA A 64 -4.05 7.49 4.19
C ALA A 64 -2.64 8.07 4.37
N SER A 65 -1.95 8.36 3.26
CA SER A 65 -0.64 9.00 3.23
C SER A 65 -0.73 10.39 2.61
N LYS A 66 -0.11 11.40 3.24
CA LYS A 66 -0.08 12.77 2.68
C LYS A 66 0.53 12.83 1.27
N ALA A 67 1.46 11.92 0.95
CA ALA A 67 2.10 11.85 -0.36
C ALA A 67 1.10 11.55 -1.50
N ASP A 68 0.01 10.83 -1.21
CA ASP A 68 -1.02 10.49 -2.19
C ASP A 68 -2.06 11.60 -2.39
N GLY A 69 -1.98 12.70 -1.63
CA GLY A 69 -2.96 13.79 -1.67
C GLY A 69 -3.19 14.38 -3.07
N PRO A 70 -2.13 14.78 -3.82
CA PRO A 70 -2.28 15.28 -5.18
C PRO A 70 -2.94 14.25 -6.12
N ARG A 71 -2.48 13.01 -6.04
CA ARG A 71 -2.98 11.90 -6.86
C ARG A 71 -4.45 11.59 -6.59
N LEU A 72 -4.85 11.55 -5.31
CA LEU A 72 -6.25 11.39 -4.93
C LEU A 72 -7.10 12.58 -5.41
N GLY A 73 -6.57 13.80 -5.29
CA GLY A 73 -7.26 15.01 -5.75
C GLY A 73 -7.55 15.00 -7.25
N GLU A 74 -6.57 14.61 -8.08
CA GLU A 74 -6.74 14.43 -9.51
C GLU A 74 -7.74 13.31 -9.84
N LEU A 75 -7.63 12.19 -9.15
CA LEU A 75 -8.55 11.06 -9.28
C LEU A 75 -9.99 11.49 -9.03
N LEU A 76 -10.24 12.20 -7.92
CA LEU A 76 -11.58 12.67 -7.55
C LEU A 76 -12.14 13.66 -8.58
N ARG A 77 -11.30 14.52 -9.17
CA ARG A 77 -11.75 15.45 -10.22
C ARG A 77 -12.14 14.75 -11.51
N ALA A 78 -11.37 13.73 -11.90
CA ALA A 78 -11.60 13.03 -13.16
C ALA A 78 -12.75 12.01 -13.11
N ASN A 79 -13.15 11.57 -11.91
CA ASN A 79 -14.06 10.44 -11.71
C ASN A 79 -15.24 10.79 -10.76
N ASP A 80 -15.65 12.05 -10.70
CA ASP A 80 -16.80 12.48 -9.92
C ASP A 80 -18.10 11.88 -10.49
N GLY A 81 -18.85 11.16 -9.65
CA GLY A 81 -20.03 10.38 -10.03
C GLY A 81 -19.73 9.04 -10.72
N ALA A 82 -18.47 8.62 -10.81
CA ALA A 82 -18.10 7.39 -11.51
C ALA A 82 -18.27 6.14 -10.62
N SER A 83 -18.47 4.98 -11.27
CA SER A 83 -18.39 3.68 -10.61
C SER A 83 -16.94 3.30 -10.37
N VAL A 84 -16.64 2.83 -9.16
CA VAL A 84 -15.31 2.44 -8.71
C VAL A 84 -15.39 1.13 -7.93
N GLU A 85 -14.23 0.57 -7.62
CA GLU A 85 -14.12 -0.52 -6.66
C GLU A 85 -13.27 -0.08 -5.46
N PHE A 86 -13.53 -0.67 -4.30
CA PHE A 86 -12.65 -0.51 -3.15
C PHE A 86 -12.47 -1.84 -2.43
N GLU A 87 -11.31 -2.00 -1.82
CA GLU A 87 -10.95 -3.18 -1.04
C GLU A 87 -10.86 -2.82 0.43
N THR A 88 -11.51 -3.61 1.29
CA THR A 88 -11.43 -3.45 2.75
C THR A 88 -10.45 -4.48 3.35
N SER A 89 -10.32 -4.52 4.67
CA SER A 89 -9.47 -5.53 5.34
C SER A 89 -9.92 -6.98 5.08
N ASP A 90 -11.13 -7.19 4.56
CA ASP A 90 -11.61 -8.52 4.14
C ASP A 90 -10.96 -9.03 2.84
N GLY A 91 -10.16 -8.18 2.16
CA GLY A 91 -9.49 -8.50 0.90
C GLY A 91 -10.43 -8.66 -0.30
N ARG A 92 -11.71 -8.32 -0.15
CA ARG A 92 -12.71 -8.39 -1.22
C ARG A 92 -12.85 -7.03 -1.89
N SER A 93 -13.09 -7.06 -3.20
CA SER A 93 -13.41 -5.86 -3.96
C SER A 93 -14.91 -5.58 -3.89
N HIS A 94 -15.26 -4.33 -3.61
CA HIS A 94 -16.63 -3.88 -3.40
C HIS A 94 -16.95 -2.74 -4.37
N PRO A 95 -18.05 -2.84 -5.15
CA PRO A 95 -18.44 -1.76 -6.05
C PRO A 95 -18.99 -0.56 -5.27
N ALA A 96 -18.69 0.64 -5.74
CA ALA A 96 -19.19 1.89 -5.16
C ALA A 96 -19.34 2.97 -6.23
N THR A 97 -20.05 4.05 -5.90
CA THR A 97 -20.01 5.31 -6.61
C THR A 97 -19.12 6.30 -5.87
N LEU A 98 -18.23 6.97 -6.59
CA LEU A 98 -17.30 7.94 -6.04
C LEU A 98 -17.78 9.37 -6.33
N PHE A 99 -17.76 10.23 -5.33
CA PHE A 99 -18.03 11.66 -5.48
C PHE A 99 -16.91 12.52 -4.93
N ARG A 100 -16.68 13.66 -5.59
CA ARG A 100 -15.76 14.70 -5.12
C ARG A 100 -16.51 15.69 -4.23
N MET A 101 -15.96 15.97 -3.06
CA MET A 101 -16.51 17.01 -2.20
C MET A 101 -15.97 18.39 -2.60
N GLY A 102 -16.82 19.22 -3.23
CA GLY A 102 -16.42 20.52 -3.81
C GLY A 102 -15.85 21.53 -2.80
N THR A 103 -16.32 21.52 -1.56
CA THR A 103 -15.89 22.44 -0.48
C THR A 103 -14.77 21.87 0.40
N CYS A 104 -14.28 20.68 0.08
CA CYS A 104 -13.51 19.84 0.96
C CYS A 104 -12.33 19.20 0.20
N PHE A 105 -11.43 20.03 -0.30
CA PHE A 105 -10.31 19.60 -1.14
C PHE A 105 -9.53 18.39 -0.57
N GLY A 106 -9.31 17.38 -1.41
CA GLY A 106 -8.63 16.14 -1.02
C GLY A 106 -9.49 15.11 -0.30
N ARG A 107 -10.79 15.38 -0.12
CA ARG A 107 -11.76 14.42 0.43
C ARG A 107 -12.70 13.91 -0.65
N GLY A 108 -12.99 12.62 -0.58
CA GLY A 108 -13.99 11.96 -1.40
C GLY A 108 -15.15 11.44 -0.56
N LEU A 109 -16.23 11.13 -1.24
CA LEU A 109 -17.38 10.41 -0.69
C LEU A 109 -17.56 9.12 -1.50
N LEU A 110 -17.56 7.98 -0.81
CA LEU A 110 -17.98 6.70 -1.39
C LEU A 110 -19.43 6.42 -1.00
N VAL A 111 -20.19 5.90 -1.95
CA VAL A 111 -21.57 5.42 -1.75
C VAL A 111 -21.67 3.99 -2.27
N PHE A 112 -22.11 3.06 -1.44
CA PHE A 112 -22.27 1.65 -1.82
C PHE A 112 -23.47 1.02 -1.12
N PRO A 113 -23.99 -0.13 -1.60
CA PRO A 113 -25.13 -0.79 -0.99
C PRO A 113 -24.91 -1.12 0.49
N ALA A 114 -25.93 -0.92 1.32
CA ALA A 114 -25.87 -1.31 2.72
C ALA A 114 -25.61 -2.82 2.85
N GLY A 115 -24.71 -3.20 3.76
CA GLY A 115 -24.34 -4.59 4.01
C GLY A 115 -23.40 -5.23 3.00
N SER A 116 -23.06 -4.58 1.87
CA SER A 116 -22.13 -5.16 0.89
C SER A 116 -20.68 -5.15 1.38
N ALA A 117 -20.31 -4.13 2.16
CA ALA A 117 -19.01 -3.98 2.79
C ALA A 117 -19.15 -3.38 4.18
N ARG A 118 -18.15 -3.61 5.04
CA ARG A 118 -18.08 -3.02 6.38
C ARG A 118 -16.82 -2.17 6.48
N LEU A 119 -17.00 -0.90 6.79
CA LEU A 119 -15.93 0.04 7.12
C LEU A 119 -16.25 0.72 8.44
N SER A 120 -15.22 0.92 9.25
CA SER A 120 -15.29 1.68 10.50
C SER A 120 -14.66 3.06 10.32
N PRO A 121 -15.04 4.07 11.11
CA PRO A 121 -14.30 5.32 11.16
C PRO A 121 -12.81 5.08 11.43
N HIS A 122 -11.95 5.82 10.73
CA HIS A 122 -10.48 5.70 10.74
C HIS A 122 -9.90 4.42 10.17
N GLU A 123 -10.72 3.50 9.67
CA GLU A 123 -10.26 2.30 8.98
C GLU A 123 -9.62 2.65 7.64
N GLN A 124 -8.58 1.91 7.28
CA GLN A 124 -7.92 2.03 6.00
C GLN A 124 -8.55 1.09 4.97
N PHE A 125 -8.67 1.58 3.74
CA PHE A 125 -9.15 0.81 2.60
C PHE A 125 -8.37 1.21 1.34
N TRP A 126 -8.49 0.45 0.26
CA TRP A 126 -7.80 0.72 -1.00
C TRP A 126 -8.80 1.04 -2.10
N LEU A 127 -8.72 2.24 -2.66
CA LEU A 127 -9.56 2.67 -3.76
C LEU A 127 -8.94 2.22 -5.10
N ARG A 128 -9.71 1.54 -5.94
CA ARG A 128 -9.33 1.10 -7.29
C ARG A 128 -10.32 1.65 -8.32
N LEU A 129 -9.81 2.21 -9.40
CA LEU A 129 -10.66 2.65 -10.51
C LEU A 129 -10.79 1.52 -11.54
N LEU A 130 -12.03 1.16 -11.88
CA LEU A 130 -12.32 0.31 -13.01
C LEU A 130 -12.38 1.18 -14.27
N GLY A 131 -11.43 1.03 -15.18
CA GLY A 131 -11.45 1.76 -16.46
C GLY A 131 -11.27 3.28 -16.33
N ALA A 132 -10.47 3.72 -15.35
CA ALA A 132 -10.16 5.12 -15.07
C ALA A 132 -10.02 5.96 -16.34
N LYS A 133 -10.75 7.07 -16.42
CA LYS A 133 -10.38 8.13 -17.36
C LYS A 133 -9.04 8.68 -16.86
N THR A 134 -7.97 8.49 -17.63
CA THR A 134 -6.63 8.94 -17.25
C THR A 134 -6.70 10.42 -16.86
N PRO A 135 -6.26 10.81 -15.64
CA PRO A 135 -6.21 12.20 -15.27
C PRO A 135 -5.37 12.96 -16.29
N GLN A 136 -5.99 13.86 -17.04
CA GLN A 136 -5.27 14.79 -17.90
C GLN A 136 -4.71 15.90 -17.00
N PRO A 137 -3.39 16.17 -17.03
CA PRO A 137 -2.81 17.24 -16.24
C PRO A 137 -3.46 18.57 -16.65
N SER A 138 -4.05 19.27 -15.68
CA SER A 138 -4.65 20.58 -15.93
C SER A 138 -3.55 21.61 -16.21
N PRO A 139 -3.69 22.48 -17.23
CA PRO A 139 -2.81 23.63 -17.38
C PRO A 139 -2.98 24.54 -16.16
N ARG A 140 -1.85 24.94 -15.57
CA ARG A 140 -1.81 25.82 -14.39
C ARG A 140 -2.24 27.23 -14.73
#